data_AF-A0A2V8CLG1-F1
#
_entry.id   AF-A0A2V8CLG1-F1
#
_cell.length_a   1.000
_cell.length_b   1.000
_cell.length_c   1.000
_cell.angle_alpha   90.00
_cell.angle_beta   90.00
_cell.angle_gamma   90.00
#
_symmetry.space_group_name_H-M   'P 1'
#
loop_
_entity.id
_entity.type
_entity.pdbx_description
1 polymer ?
#
loop_
_entity_poly.entity_id
_entity_poly.type
_entity_poly.pdbx_seq_one_letter_code
_entity_poly.pdbx_strand_id
1 'polypeptide(L)'
;MTAPPPWRDRAAAFFLLAALLGTIALFASRQRMPDSYWYTNTADRTIVPGCAEVHCYRVLVPWIVGRLPGTTFLKWKAYSVVVNALAAIAVSDLALAFGLSRRASTIAMFTSALGFAIR
;
A
#
# COMPACT_ATOMS: atom_id res chain seq x y z
N MET A 1 2.90 9.14 35.44
CA MET A 1 2.26 8.81 34.15
C MET A 1 3.35 8.26 33.24
N THR A 2 3.31 6.97 32.89
CA THR A 2 4.32 6.33 32.03
C THR A 2 4.07 6.71 30.57
N ALA A 3 5.12 7.08 29.85
CA ALA A 3 5.02 7.35 28.42
C ALA A 3 4.51 6.10 27.67
N PRO A 4 3.64 6.25 26.66
CA PRO A 4 3.17 5.13 25.87
C PRO A 4 4.34 4.47 25.10
N PRO A 5 4.32 3.15 24.90
CA PRO A 5 5.35 2.47 24.12
C PRO A 5 5.37 2.93 22.65
N PRO A 6 6.54 2.97 22.00
CA PRO A 6 6.74 3.59 20.68
C PRO A 6 5.93 2.94 19.55
N TRP A 7 5.50 1.68 19.71
CA TRP A 7 4.63 1.00 18.73
C TRP A 7 3.21 1.57 18.68
N ARG A 8 2.73 2.23 19.75
CA ARG A 8 1.39 2.84 19.78
C ARG A 8 1.27 4.00 18.80
N ASP A 9 2.31 4.82 18.69
CA ASP A 9 2.32 5.97 17.78
C ASP A 9 2.34 5.51 16.32
N ARG A 10 3.06 4.42 16.02
CA ARG A 10 3.06 3.79 14.69
C ARG A 10 1.72 3.15 14.35
N ALA A 11 1.09 2.47 15.30
CA ALA A 11 -0.24 1.92 15.12
C ALA A 11 -1.28 3.03 14.88
N ALA A 12 -1.24 4.12 15.67
CA ALA A 12 -2.11 5.27 15.46
C ALA A 12 -1.88 5.91 14.09
N ALA A 13 -0.64 6.12 13.68
CA ALA A 13 -0.30 6.62 12.35
C ALA A 13 -0.81 5.70 11.24
N PHE A 14 -0.70 4.39 11.40
CA PHE A 14 -1.24 3.40 10.46
C PHE A 14 -2.75 3.57 10.30
N PHE A 15 -3.50 3.56 11.41
CA PHE A 15 -4.96 3.67 11.35
C PHE A 15 -5.42 5.02 10.79
N LEU A 16 -4.72 6.12 11.11
CA LEU A 16 -5.01 7.44 10.54
C LEU A 16 -4.78 7.47 9.03
N LEU A 17 -3.64 6.94 8.56
CA LEU A 17 -3.34 6.86 7.14
C LEU A 17 -4.32 5.92 6.43
N ALA A 18 -4.63 4.77 7.00
CA ALA A 18 -5.58 3.82 6.44
C ALA A 18 -7.00 4.40 6.35
N ALA A 19 -7.44 5.16 7.35
CA ALA A 19 -8.73 5.84 7.33
C ALA A 19 -8.79 6.94 6.25
N LEU A 20 -7.72 7.75 6.13
CA LEU A 20 -7.60 8.76 5.10
C LEU A 20 -7.61 8.14 3.69
N LEU A 21 -6.75 7.14 3.46
CA LEU A 21 -6.67 6.42 2.20
C LEU A 21 -7.95 5.66 1.89
N GLY A 22 -8.61 5.09 2.90
CA GLY A 22 -9.91 4.46 2.78
C GLY A 22 -10.98 5.44 2.32
N THR A 23 -11.00 6.64 2.88
CA THR A 23 -11.91 7.72 2.47
C THR A 23 -11.67 8.10 1.01
N ILE A 24 -10.42 8.30 0.61
CA ILE A 24 -10.04 8.58 -0.79
C ILE A 24 -10.48 7.42 -1.69
N ALA A 25 -10.22 6.17 -1.26
CA ALA A 25 -10.58 4.98 -2.01
C ALA A 25 -12.09 4.85 -2.19
N LEU A 26 -12.93 5.32 -1.27
CA LEU A 26 -14.39 5.32 -1.44
C LEU A 26 -14.82 6.19 -2.63
N PHE A 27 -14.23 7.37 -2.78
CA PHE A 27 -14.55 8.32 -3.86
C PHE A 27 -13.77 8.08 -5.16
N ALA A 28 -12.72 7.25 -5.12
CA ALA A 28 -11.92 6.93 -6.30
C ALA A 28 -12.74 6.17 -7.37
N SER A 29 -12.57 6.60 -8.63
CA SER A 29 -13.32 6.08 -9.79
C SER A 29 -13.01 4.61 -10.08
N ARG A 30 -13.99 3.89 -10.63
CA ARG A 30 -13.83 2.47 -11.02
C ARG A 30 -13.03 2.26 -12.30
N GLN A 31 -12.87 3.30 -13.12
CA GLN A 31 -12.26 3.20 -14.45
C GLN A 31 -10.73 3.04 -14.43
N ARG A 32 -10.08 3.27 -13.28
CA ARG A 32 -8.62 3.38 -13.19
C ARG A 32 -7.89 2.07 -12.85
N MET A 33 -8.48 0.90 -13.14
CA MET A 33 -7.91 -0.39 -12.74
C MET A 33 -7.43 -1.30 -13.89
N PRO A 34 -6.66 -0.84 -14.90
CA PRO A 34 -6.10 -1.73 -15.92
C PRO A 34 -5.15 -2.78 -15.31
N ASP A 35 -4.39 -2.42 -14.27
CA ASP A 35 -3.45 -3.33 -13.59
C ASP A 35 -4.17 -4.46 -12.85
N SER A 36 -5.34 -4.18 -12.28
CA SER A 36 -6.10 -5.16 -11.49
C SER A 36 -6.43 -6.42 -12.28
N TYR A 37 -6.68 -6.27 -13.58
CA TYR A 37 -7.00 -7.37 -14.49
C TYR A 37 -5.82 -8.33 -14.60
N TRP A 38 -4.63 -7.81 -14.91
CA TRP A 38 -3.42 -8.63 -15.14
C TRP A 38 -2.96 -9.34 -13.88
N TYR A 39 -2.92 -8.64 -12.74
CA TYR A 39 -2.53 -9.23 -11.47
C TYR A 39 -3.54 -10.25 -10.95
N THR A 40 -4.84 -10.06 -11.21
CA THR A 40 -5.84 -11.06 -10.79
C THR A 40 -5.75 -12.32 -11.65
N ASN A 41 -5.55 -12.19 -12.96
CA ASN A 41 -5.44 -13.32 -13.88
C ASN A 41 -4.13 -14.11 -13.75
N THR A 42 -3.11 -13.53 -13.12
CA THR A 42 -1.82 -14.17 -12.86
C THR A 42 -1.65 -14.61 -11.41
N ALA A 43 -2.68 -14.45 -10.57
CA ALA A 43 -2.64 -14.82 -9.14
C ALA A 43 -2.29 -16.29 -8.89
N ASP A 44 -2.77 -17.19 -9.75
CA ASP A 44 -2.52 -18.63 -9.66
C ASP A 44 -1.22 -19.07 -10.36
N ARG A 45 -0.54 -18.15 -11.04
CA ARG A 45 0.72 -18.42 -11.74
C ARG A 45 1.89 -18.03 -10.86
N THR A 46 2.76 -18.99 -10.55
CA THR A 46 3.97 -18.75 -9.74
C THR A 46 5.08 -18.11 -10.56
N ILE A 47 5.26 -18.55 -11.80
CA ILE A 47 6.22 -18.00 -12.77
C ILE A 47 5.56 -18.02 -14.15
N VAL A 48 5.60 -16.89 -14.86
CA VAL A 48 5.14 -16.79 -16.26
C VAL A 48 6.38 -16.70 -17.17
N PRO A 49 6.79 -17.80 -17.82
CA PRO A 49 7.97 -17.79 -18.69
C PRO A 49 7.78 -16.83 -19.86
N GLY A 50 8.82 -16.05 -20.18
CA GLY A 50 8.80 -15.10 -21.30
C GLY A 50 7.96 -13.84 -21.08
N CYS A 51 7.47 -13.59 -19.86
CA CYS A 51 6.71 -12.40 -19.52
C CYS A 51 7.63 -11.20 -19.27
N ALA A 52 7.37 -10.07 -19.95
CA ALA A 52 8.14 -8.84 -19.84
C ALA A 52 7.35 -7.71 -19.13
N GLU A 53 6.16 -8.02 -18.61
CA GLU A 53 5.26 -7.09 -17.97
C GLU A 53 5.55 -6.91 -16.47
N VAL A 54 5.15 -5.76 -15.92
CA VAL A 54 5.41 -5.37 -14.52
C VAL A 54 4.89 -6.41 -13.52
N HIS A 55 3.77 -7.06 -13.81
CA HIS A 55 3.16 -8.03 -12.90
C HIS A 55 3.98 -9.31 -12.72
N CYS A 56 4.88 -9.61 -13.66
CA CYS A 56 5.74 -10.78 -13.60
C CYS A 56 6.97 -10.61 -12.70
N TYR A 57 7.41 -9.37 -12.46
CA TYR A 57 8.46 -9.06 -11.49
C TYR A 57 7.91 -8.80 -10.09
N ARG A 58 6.62 -8.47 -9.98
CA ARG A 58 5.94 -8.13 -8.72
C ARG A 58 5.07 -9.28 -8.21
N VAL A 59 5.60 -10.50 -8.20
CA VAL A 59 4.87 -11.75 -7.88
C VAL A 59 4.16 -11.77 -6.52
N LEU A 60 4.61 -10.97 -5.55
CA LEU A 60 3.92 -10.84 -4.26
C LEU A 60 2.53 -10.20 -4.38
N VAL A 61 2.36 -9.23 -5.27
CA VAL A 61 1.09 -8.53 -5.46
C VAL A 61 -0.03 -9.48 -5.93
N PRO A 62 0.12 -10.23 -7.05
CA PRO A 62 -0.91 -11.14 -7.52
C PRO A 62 -1.16 -12.29 -6.51
N TRP A 63 -0.13 -12.78 -5.81
CA TRP A 63 -0.29 -13.82 -4.79
C TRP A 63 -1.08 -13.38 -3.56
N ILE A 64 -0.88 -12.15 -3.09
CA ILE A 64 -1.61 -11.60 -1.95
C ILE A 64 -3.06 -11.31 -2.38
N VAL A 65 -3.24 -10.61 -3.50
CA VAL A 65 -4.57 -10.21 -3.98
C VAL A 65 -5.43 -11.44 -4.34
N GLY A 66 -4.83 -12.49 -4.90
CA GLY A 66 -5.52 -13.74 -5.20
C GLY A 66 -6.16 -14.40 -3.97
N ARG A 67 -5.49 -14.32 -2.82
CA ARG A 67 -5.94 -14.92 -1.56
C ARG A 67 -6.96 -14.10 -0.78
N LEU A 68 -7.09 -12.80 -1.07
CA LEU A 68 -8.08 -11.97 -0.40
C LEU A 68 -9.50 -12.41 -0.79
N PRO A 69 -10.49 -12.43 0.12
CA PRO A 69 -11.88 -12.71 -0.23
C PRO A 69 -12.57 -11.49 -0.87
N GLY A 70 -13.69 -11.71 -1.57
CA GLY A 70 -14.54 -10.64 -2.13
C GLY A 70 -14.38 -10.40 -3.64
N THR A 71 -14.94 -9.30 -4.13
CA THR A 71 -14.83 -8.92 -5.56
C THR A 71 -13.46 -8.35 -5.87
N THR A 72 -12.97 -8.52 -7.10
CA THR A 72 -11.67 -7.96 -7.56
C THR A 72 -11.51 -6.50 -7.16
N PHE A 73 -12.54 -5.70 -7.41
CA PHE A 73 -12.56 -4.29 -7.04
C PHE A 73 -12.33 -4.04 -5.54
N LEU A 74 -13.01 -4.77 -4.67
CA LEU A 74 -12.89 -4.58 -3.22
C LEU A 74 -11.52 -5.06 -2.71
N LYS A 75 -11.04 -6.20 -3.21
CA LYS A 75 -9.70 -6.73 -2.87
C LYS A 75 -8.61 -5.72 -3.20
N TRP A 76 -8.67 -5.13 -4.39
CA TRP A 76 -7.69 -4.13 -4.83
C TRP A 76 -7.75 -2.84 -4.01
N LYS A 77 -8.96 -2.35 -3.69
CA LYS A 77 -9.09 -1.19 -2.80
C LYS A 77 -8.50 -1.46 -1.43
N ALA A 78 -8.85 -2.58 -0.81
CA ALA A 78 -8.35 -2.96 0.51
C ALA A 78 -6.82 -3.13 0.49
N TYR A 79 -6.30 -3.86 -0.49
CA TYR A 79 -4.87 -4.06 -0.69
C TYR A 79 -4.14 -2.72 -0.83
N SER A 80 -4.60 -1.82 -1.70
CA SER A 80 -3.98 -0.52 -1.92
C SER A 80 -3.98 0.35 -0.66
N VAL A 81 -5.07 0.36 0.12
CA VAL A 81 -5.14 1.12 1.38
C VAL A 81 -4.11 0.59 2.39
N VAL A 82 -4.10 -0.71 2.62
CA VAL A 82 -3.24 -1.35 3.63
C VAL A 82 -1.76 -1.22 3.25
N VAL A 83 -1.41 -1.57 2.01
CA VAL A 83 -0.01 -1.58 1.58
C VAL A 83 0.56 -0.17 1.47
N ASN A 84 -0.20 0.83 1.04
CA ASN A 84 0.28 2.21 1.03
C ASN A 84 0.45 2.78 2.44
N ALA A 85 -0.44 2.44 3.39
CA ALA A 85 -0.26 2.84 4.78
C ALA A 85 1.00 2.20 5.40
N LEU A 86 1.24 0.91 5.14
CA LEU A 86 2.46 0.22 5.59
C LEU A 86 3.72 0.80 4.95
N ALA A 87 3.69 1.04 3.64
CA ALA A 87 4.82 1.62 2.91
C ALA A 87 5.17 3.02 3.44
N ALA A 88 4.16 3.85 3.72
CA ALA A 88 4.37 5.19 4.29
C ALA A 88 5.07 5.14 5.65
N ILE A 89 4.68 4.20 6.52
CA ILE A 89 5.34 3.99 7.82
C ILE A 89 6.78 3.52 7.62
N ALA A 90 6.99 2.53 6.75
CA ALA A 90 8.33 2.02 6.46
C ALA A 90 9.24 3.13 5.93
N VAL A 91 8.74 4.01 5.06
CA VAL A 91 9.49 5.18 4.57
C VAL A 91 9.76 6.18 5.68
N SER A 92 8.80 6.42 6.57
CA SER A 92 9.00 7.27 7.76
C SER A 92 10.12 6.74 8.64
N ASP A 93 10.10 5.45 8.96
CA ASP A 93 11.12 4.77 9.78
C ASP A 93 12.48 4.79 9.10
N LEU A 94 12.53 4.51 7.80
CA LEU A 94 13.76 4.51 7.01
C LEU A 94 14.38 5.92 6.93
N ALA A 95 13.56 6.96 6.74
CA ALA A 95 14.02 8.34 6.76
C ALA A 95 14.67 8.71 8.10
N LEU A 96 14.07 8.30 9.22
CA LEU A 96 14.65 8.52 10.55
C LEU A 96 15.91 7.69 10.77
N ALA A 97 15.95 6.45 10.28
CA ALA A 97 17.14 5.59 10.37
C ALA A 97 18.33 6.17 9.59
N PHE A 98 18.08 6.84 8.47
CA PHE A 98 19.10 7.59 7.73
C PHE A 98 19.45 8.97 8.32
N GLY A 99 18.89 9.32 9.48
CA GLY A 99 19.21 10.58 10.17
C GLY A 99 18.50 11.81 9.62
N LEU A 100 17.45 11.64 8.80
CA LEU A 100 16.66 12.80 8.36
C LEU A 100 15.86 13.40 9.53
N SER A 101 15.56 14.69 9.40
CA SER A 101 14.72 15.38 10.39
C SER A 101 13.32 14.76 10.48
N ARG A 102 12.69 14.87 11.65
CA ARG A 102 11.29 14.46 11.86
C ARG A 102 10.35 15.08 10.84
N ARG A 103 10.56 16.35 10.48
CA ARG A 103 9.77 17.05 9.46
C ARG A 103 9.90 16.39 8.09
N ALA A 104 11.13 16.06 7.68
CA ALA A 104 11.38 15.39 6.40
C ALA A 104 10.78 13.97 6.37
N SER A 105 10.89 13.22 7.46
CA SER A 105 10.26 11.91 7.61
C SER A 105 8.73 11.98 7.50
N THR A 106 8.08 12.96 8.14
CA THR A 106 6.63 13.17 8.01
C THR A 106 6.23 13.51 6.58
N ILE A 107 6.99 14.39 5.91
CA ILE A 107 6.72 14.72 4.49
C ILE A 107 6.85 13.45 3.64
N ALA A 108 7.94 12.69 3.79
CA ALA A 108 8.19 11.46 3.04
C ALA A 108 7.10 10.38 3.27
N MET A 109 6.58 10.30 4.50
CA MET A 109 5.46 9.43 4.85
C MET A 109 4.19 9.81 4.08
N PHE A 110 3.79 11.09 4.12
CA PHE A 110 2.57 11.54 3.43
C PHE A 110 2.71 11.48 1.90
N THR A 111 3.87 11.83 1.34
CA THR A 111 4.11 11.73 -0.10
C THR A 111 4.13 10.29 -0.57
N SER A 112 4.65 9.35 0.24
CA SER A 112 4.57 7.92 -0.08
C SER A 112 3.14 7.39 0.02
N ALA A 113 2.38 7.77 1.06
CA ALA A 113 0.98 7.32 1.21
C ALA A 113 0.09 7.80 0.06
N LEU A 114 0.19 9.07 -0.32
CA LEU A 114 -0.70 9.72 -1.29
C LEU A 114 -0.19 9.61 -2.74
N GLY A 115 1.13 9.51 -2.94
CA GLY A 115 1.75 9.47 -4.28
C GLY A 115 1.37 8.23 -5.09
N PHE A 116 1.01 7.13 -4.42
CA PHE A 116 0.51 5.92 -5.06
C PHE A 116 -1.02 5.91 -5.26
N ALA A 117 -1.77 6.82 -4.63
CA ALA A 117 -3.24 6.86 -4.75
C ALA A 117 -3.74 7.62 -5.99
N ILE A 118 -2.87 8.37 -6.68
CA ILE A 118 -3.21 9.24 -7.83
C ILE A 118 -2.82 8.63 -9.19
N ARG A 119 -2.08 7.52 -9.21
CA ARG A 119 -1.80 6.75 -10.45
C ARG A 119 -2.91 5.74 -10.70
#